data_AF-A0A0C9TY08-F1
#
_entry.id   AF-A0A0C9TY08-F1
#
_cell.length_a   1.000
_cell.length_b   1.000
_cell.length_c   1.000
_cell.angle_alpha   90.00
_cell.angle_beta   90.00
_cell.angle_gamma   90.00
#
_symmetry.space_group_name_H-M   'P 1'
#
loop_
_entity.id
_entity.type
_entity.pdbx_description
1 polymer ?
#
loop_
_entity_poly.entity_id
_entity_poly.type
_entity_poly.pdbx_seq_one_letter_code
_entity_poly.pdbx_strand_id
1 'polypeptide(L)'
;LQVFNKATLRMSQADTALLHQVIPVIDMIRTALENITSNDKLMFVVRHAARNGFQIIDKYYSLTDNSEMYRVAMIMHPSYKTAYFDKMKWEATWKTTAVDIVRRIWRDRYLPRISSQTMVSQEVCVCTL
;
A
#
# COMPACT_ATOMS: atom_id res chain seq x y z
N LEU A 1 -6.73 16.02 17.65
CA LEU A 1 -7.63 14.84 17.54
C LEU A 1 -8.32 14.69 16.18
N GLN A 2 -8.55 15.77 15.40
CA GLN A 2 -9.23 15.70 14.09
C GLN A 2 -8.63 14.67 13.10
N VAL A 3 -7.29 14.49 13.08
CA VAL A 3 -6.63 13.51 12.22
C VAL A 3 -7.11 12.08 12.45
N PHE A 4 -7.32 11.69 13.71
CA PHE A 4 -7.80 10.36 14.06
C PHE A 4 -9.25 10.17 13.65
N ASN A 5 -10.10 11.16 13.87
CA ASN A 5 -11.50 11.10 13.46
C ASN A 5 -11.60 10.92 11.93
N LYS A 6 -10.85 11.73 11.15
CA LYS A 6 -10.80 11.60 9.69
C LYS A 6 -10.30 10.22 9.24
N ALA A 7 -9.26 9.69 9.90
CA ALA A 7 -8.74 8.37 9.61
C ALA A 7 -9.79 7.27 9.89
N THR A 8 -10.43 7.31 11.07
CA THR A 8 -11.48 6.35 11.44
C THR A 8 -12.64 6.41 10.46
N LEU A 9 -13.16 7.60 10.15
CA LEU A 9 -14.24 7.75 9.18
C LEU A 9 -13.89 7.16 7.81
N ARG A 10 -12.65 7.34 7.35
CA ARG A 10 -12.19 6.76 6.08
C ARG A 10 -12.08 5.24 6.15
N MET A 11 -11.63 4.68 7.27
CA MET A 11 -11.49 3.24 7.49
C MET A 11 -12.82 2.54 7.84
N SER A 12 -13.85 3.28 8.22
CA SER A 12 -15.19 2.76 8.53
C SER A 12 -16.11 2.69 7.31
N GLN A 13 -15.63 3.00 6.11
CA GLN A 13 -16.46 2.92 4.90
C GLN A 13 -16.72 1.47 4.51
N ALA A 14 -17.99 1.13 4.31
CA ALA A 14 -18.40 -0.16 3.76
C ALA A 14 -18.28 -0.17 2.22
N ASP A 15 -18.39 -1.36 1.63
CA ASP A 15 -18.53 -1.59 0.18
C ASP A 15 -17.41 -1.01 -0.70
N THR A 16 -16.24 -0.73 -0.10
CA THR A 16 -15.07 -0.20 -0.80
C THR A 16 -13.82 -0.97 -0.41
N ALA A 17 -12.92 -1.20 -1.36
CA ALA A 17 -11.65 -1.88 -1.09
C ALA A 17 -10.72 -0.94 -0.30
N LEU A 18 -10.63 -1.09 1.02
CA LEU A 18 -9.83 -0.19 1.87
C LEU A 18 -8.36 -0.60 2.04
N LEU A 19 -7.97 -1.78 1.57
CA LEU A 19 -6.64 -2.33 1.80
C LEU A 19 -5.50 -1.40 1.32
N HIS A 20 -5.67 -0.80 0.15
CA HIS A 20 -4.72 0.17 -0.40
C HIS A 20 -4.70 1.51 0.36
N GLN A 21 -5.68 1.79 1.22
CA GLN A 21 -5.75 3.03 1.99
C GLN A 21 -5.06 2.92 3.36
N VAL A 22 -4.80 1.70 3.86
CA VAL A 22 -4.28 1.47 5.21
C VAL A 22 -2.93 2.16 5.42
N ILE A 23 -1.93 1.87 4.57
CA ILE A 23 -0.60 2.50 4.65
C ILE A 23 -0.71 4.03 4.54
N PRO A 24 -1.41 4.61 3.53
CA PRO A 24 -1.60 6.06 3.44
C PRO A 24 -2.25 6.72 4.67
N VAL A 25 -3.22 6.04 5.30
CA VAL A 25 -3.89 6.56 6.50
C VAL A 25 -2.94 6.54 7.69
N ILE A 26 -2.18 5.46 7.87
CA ILE A 26 -1.17 5.38 8.94
C ILE A 26 -0.11 6.47 8.74
N ASP A 27 0.39 6.65 7.52
CA ASP A 27 1.34 7.71 7.19
C ASP A 27 0.79 9.11 7.47
N MET A 28 -0.48 9.37 7.15
CA MET A 28 -1.14 10.64 7.47
C MET A 28 -1.13 10.92 8.98
N ILE A 29 -1.48 9.91 9.79
CA ILE A 29 -1.47 10.04 11.26
C ILE A 29 -0.03 10.25 11.76
N ARG A 30 0.92 9.46 11.25
CA ARG A 30 2.34 9.53 11.62
C ARG A 30 2.91 10.91 11.37
N THR A 31 2.74 11.47 10.17
CA THR A 31 3.19 12.82 9.83
C THR A 31 2.52 13.89 10.70
N ALA A 32 1.21 13.74 11.00
CA ALA A 32 0.53 14.69 11.88
C ALA A 32 1.11 14.68 13.31
N LEU A 33 1.42 13.51 13.86
CA LEU A 33 2.02 13.37 15.19
C LEU A 33 3.46 13.85 15.24
N GLU A 34 4.24 13.59 14.19
CA GLU A 34 5.61 14.07 14.03
C GLU A 34 5.64 15.61 14.00
N ASN A 35 4.76 16.22 13.22
CA ASN A 35 4.62 17.69 13.17
C ASN A 35 4.26 18.29 14.52
N ILE A 36 3.41 17.64 15.31
CA ILE A 36 3.07 18.08 16.68
C ILE A 36 4.28 17.93 17.60
N THR A 37 5.01 16.82 17.49
CA THR A 37 6.19 16.53 18.32
C THR A 37 7.31 17.54 18.08
N SER A 38 7.52 17.96 16.82
CA SER A 38 8.55 18.92 16.42
C SER A 38 8.14 20.38 16.58
N ASN A 39 6.91 20.67 17.03
CA ASN A 39 6.43 22.05 17.21
C ASN A 39 6.76 22.58 18.61
N ASP A 40 7.85 23.33 18.72
CA ASP A 40 8.31 23.93 19.99
C ASP A 40 7.36 25.00 20.56
N LYS A 41 6.37 25.47 19.79
CA LYS A 41 5.34 26.40 20.29
C LYS A 41 4.28 25.70 21.15
N LEU A 42 4.20 24.37 21.09
CA LEU A 42 3.24 23.60 21.87
C LEU A 42 3.81 23.23 23.24
N MET A 43 2.92 23.07 24.22
CA MET A 43 3.29 22.65 25.56
C MET A 43 4.01 21.29 25.53
N PHE A 44 5.01 21.14 26.42
CA PHE A 44 5.77 19.90 26.56
C PHE A 44 4.88 18.66 26.71
N VAL A 45 3.81 18.75 27.52
CA VAL A 45 2.86 17.64 27.75
C VAL A 45 2.20 17.19 26.45
N VAL A 46 1.81 18.12 25.58
CA VAL A 46 1.16 17.80 24.29
C VAL A 46 2.15 17.13 23.34
N ARG A 47 3.39 17.63 23.28
CA ARG A 47 4.45 17.04 22.46
C ARG A 47 4.80 15.64 22.94
N HIS A 48 4.89 15.44 24.25
CA HIS A 48 5.17 14.14 24.84
C HIS A 48 4.04 13.14 24.58
N ALA A 49 2.77 13.56 24.72
CA ALA A 49 1.62 12.74 24.36
C ALA A 49 1.62 12.37 22.86
N ALA A 50 1.96 13.32 21.97
CA ALA A 50 2.08 13.06 20.54
C ALA A 50 3.21 12.07 20.22
N ARG A 51 4.34 12.18 20.92
CA ARG A 51 5.46 11.23 20.78
C ARG A 51 5.05 9.81 21.16
N ASN A 52 4.29 9.65 22.24
CA ASN A 52 3.76 8.34 22.65
C ASN A 52 2.79 7.78 21.60
N GLY A 53 1.89 8.61 21.08
CA GLY A 53 1.02 8.22 19.97
C GLY A 53 1.80 7.81 18.72
N PHE A 54 2.88 8.52 18.40
CA PHE A 54 3.73 8.22 17.25
C PHE A 54 4.36 6.83 17.40
N GLN A 55 4.88 6.48 18.58
CA GLN A 55 5.48 5.15 18.83
C GLN A 55 4.48 4.02 18.64
N ILE A 56 3.22 4.22 19.07
CA ILE A 56 2.15 3.24 18.86
C ILE A 56 1.87 3.07 17.37
N ILE A 57 1.74 4.19 16.64
CA ILE A 57 1.48 4.17 15.21
C ILE A 57 2.63 3.52 14.43
N ASP A 58 3.87 3.80 14.81
CA ASP A 58 5.08 3.21 14.21
C ASP A 58 5.12 1.69 14.42
N LYS A 59 4.72 1.20 15.61
CA LYS A 59 4.54 -0.22 15.88
C LYS A 59 3.49 -0.85 14.95
N TYR A 60 2.34 -0.21 14.73
CA TYR A 60 1.33 -0.75 13.82
C TYR A 60 1.76 -0.67 12.35
N TYR A 61 2.53 0.35 11.98
CA TYR A 61 3.12 0.46 10.65
C TYR A 61 4.03 -0.73 10.36
N SER A 62 4.92 -1.10 11.29
CA SER A 62 5.80 -2.27 11.10
C SER A 62 5.03 -3.59 10.98
N LEU A 63 3.89 -3.72 11.67
CA LEU A 63 3.02 -4.90 11.54
C LEU A 63 2.35 -5.02 10.16
N THR A 64 2.27 -3.94 9.37
CA THR A 64 1.75 -4.04 7.99
C THR A 64 2.67 -4.89 7.10
N ASP A 65 3.95 -5.00 7.43
CA ASP A 65 4.90 -5.84 6.69
C ASP A 65 4.69 -7.34 6.92
N ASN A 66 3.89 -7.74 7.92
CA ASN A 66 3.51 -9.14 8.13
C ASN A 66 2.62 -9.69 7.00
N SER A 67 2.02 -8.82 6.17
CA SER A 67 1.24 -9.22 5.02
C SER A 67 1.69 -8.48 3.77
N GLU A 68 2.12 -9.24 2.77
CA GLU A 68 2.47 -8.74 1.44
C GLU A 68 1.33 -8.00 0.75
N MET A 69 0.08 -8.28 1.16
CA MET A 69 -1.13 -7.76 0.55
C MET A 69 -1.22 -6.23 0.61
N TYR A 70 -0.71 -5.59 1.67
CA TYR A 70 -0.72 -4.13 1.77
C TYR A 70 0.15 -3.48 0.69
N ARG A 71 1.39 -3.99 0.49
CA ARG A 71 2.33 -3.49 -0.53
C ARG A 71 1.83 -3.80 -1.94
N VAL A 72 1.25 -4.98 -2.15
CA VAL A 72 0.65 -5.38 -3.43
C VAL A 72 -0.53 -4.46 -3.79
N ALA A 73 -1.44 -4.23 -2.85
CA ALA A 73 -2.60 -3.36 -3.07
C ALA A 73 -2.19 -1.93 -3.44
N MET A 74 -1.13 -1.41 -2.81
CA MET A 74 -0.55 -0.10 -3.14
C MET A 74 0.00 -0.04 -4.57
N ILE A 75 0.79 -1.04 -4.98
CA ILE A 75 1.39 -1.06 -6.32
C ILE A 75 0.35 -1.24 -7.42
N MET A 76 -0.67 -2.07 -7.15
CA MET A 76 -1.75 -2.34 -8.11
C MET A 76 -2.69 -1.14 -8.27
N HIS A 77 -2.70 -0.19 -7.32
CA HIS A 77 -3.55 0.99 -7.40
C HIS A 77 -3.01 2.00 -8.43
N PRO A 78 -3.79 2.36 -9.48
CA PRO A 78 -3.31 3.18 -10.60
C PRO A 78 -2.74 4.54 -10.21
N SER A 79 -3.28 5.17 -9.16
CA SER A 79 -2.83 6.49 -8.69
C SER A 79 -1.60 6.43 -7.77
N TYR A 80 -1.24 5.25 -7.25
CA TYR A 80 -0.11 5.11 -6.33
C TYR A 80 1.10 4.52 -7.05
N LYS A 81 1.00 3.25 -7.47
CA LYS A 81 2.10 2.49 -8.08
C LYS A 81 3.38 2.66 -7.24
N THR A 82 4.54 2.72 -7.89
CA THR A 82 5.82 3.02 -7.23
C THR A 82 5.99 4.50 -6.89
N ALA A 83 5.31 5.40 -7.60
CA ALA A 83 5.42 6.84 -7.43
C ALA A 83 5.01 7.30 -6.02
N TYR A 84 4.08 6.58 -5.38
CA TYR A 84 3.72 6.82 -3.99
C TYR A 84 4.92 6.67 -3.04
N PHE A 85 5.70 5.59 -3.18
CA PHE A 85 6.83 5.34 -2.30
C PHE A 85 7.95 6.38 -2.49
N ASP A 86 8.10 6.91 -3.70
CA ASP A 86 9.02 8.01 -3.98
C ASP A 86 8.59 9.29 -3.26
N LYS A 87 7.29 9.62 -3.35
CA LYS A 87 6.71 10.78 -2.66
C LYS A 87 6.86 10.68 -1.13
N MET A 88 6.67 9.49 -0.57
CA MET A 88 6.80 9.24 0.86
C MET A 88 8.25 9.00 1.31
N LYS A 89 9.23 9.15 0.40
CA LYS A 89 10.67 9.00 0.67
C LYS A 89 11.02 7.67 1.35
N TRP A 90 10.36 6.59 0.94
CA TRP A 90 10.70 5.25 1.43
C TRP A 90 12.15 4.89 1.09
N GLU A 91 12.75 4.05 1.91
CA GLU A 91 14.08 3.50 1.64
C GLU A 91 14.10 2.75 0.31
N ALA A 92 15.21 2.86 -0.43
CA ALA A 92 15.35 2.21 -1.73
C ALA A 92 15.16 0.69 -1.63
N THR A 93 15.65 0.06 -0.57
CA THR A 93 15.51 -1.38 -0.30
C THR A 93 14.04 -1.79 -0.14
N TRP A 94 13.21 -0.96 0.49
CA TRP A 94 11.79 -1.23 0.72
C TRP A 94 10.99 -1.14 -0.58
N LYS A 95 11.31 -0.15 -1.42
CA LYS A 95 10.71 0.00 -2.75
C LYS A 95 10.99 -1.22 -3.63
N THR A 96 12.25 -1.63 -3.69
CA THR A 96 12.67 -2.81 -4.47
C THR A 96 11.96 -4.06 -3.96
N THR A 97 11.96 -4.27 -2.63
CA THR A 97 11.25 -5.40 -2.00
C THR A 97 9.77 -5.41 -2.37
N ALA A 98 9.08 -4.27 -2.34
CA ALA A 98 7.66 -4.20 -2.70
C ALA A 98 7.39 -4.59 -4.16
N VAL A 99 8.24 -4.13 -5.09
CA VAL A 99 8.14 -4.48 -6.51
C VAL A 99 8.43 -5.98 -6.72
N ASP A 100 9.42 -6.52 -6.04
CA ASP A 100 9.79 -7.93 -6.15
C ASP A 100 8.71 -8.86 -5.62
N ILE A 101 8.07 -8.50 -4.51
CA ILE A 101 6.88 -9.20 -3.97
C ILE A 101 5.79 -9.28 -5.04
N VAL A 102 5.44 -8.16 -5.67
CA VAL A 102 4.39 -8.12 -6.70
C VAL A 102 4.76 -8.97 -7.91
N ARG A 103 5.99 -8.85 -8.40
CA ARG A 103 6.49 -9.66 -9.53
C ARG A 103 6.50 -11.15 -9.20
N ARG A 104 6.89 -11.51 -7.98
CA ARG A 104 6.87 -12.90 -7.50
C ARG A 104 5.44 -13.43 -7.48
N ILE A 105 4.50 -12.73 -6.85
CA ILE A 105 3.08 -13.13 -6.81
C ILE A 105 2.50 -13.27 -8.22
N TRP A 106 2.80 -12.33 -9.12
CA TRP A 106 2.38 -12.42 -10.52
C TRP A 106 2.94 -13.67 -11.21
N ARG A 107 4.24 -13.93 -11.09
CA ARG A 107 4.89 -15.14 -11.66
C ARG A 107 4.30 -16.42 -11.09
N ASP A 108 4.10 -16.48 -9.78
CA ASP A 108 3.70 -17.70 -9.09
C ASP A 108 2.23 -18.06 -9.34
N ARG A 109 1.35 -17.04 -9.44
CA ARG A 109 -0.12 -17.25 -9.42
C ARG A 109 -0.84 -16.86 -10.70
N TYR A 110 -0.30 -15.95 -11.49
CA TYR A 110 -1.02 -15.34 -12.62
C TYR A 110 -0.33 -15.52 -13.97
N LEU A 111 0.95 -15.88 -13.99
CA LEU A 111 1.66 -16.19 -15.23
C LEU A 111 0.98 -17.39 -15.90
N PRO A 112 0.45 -17.24 -17.13
CA PRO A 112 -0.16 -18.35 -17.84
C PRO A 112 0.87 -19.46 -18.03
N ARG A 113 0.57 -20.65 -17.49
CA ARG A 113 1.33 -21.85 -17.83
C ARG A 113 0.83 -22.27 -19.20
N ILE A 114 1.58 -21.94 -20.24
CA ILE A 114 1.34 -22.50 -21.56
C ILE A 114 1.68 -23.99 -21.43
N SER A 115 0.68 -24.81 -21.10
CA SER A 115 0.77 -26.24 -21.34
C SER A 115 0.88 -26.40 -22.85
N SER A 116 1.96 -27.00 -23.32
CA SER A 116 2.14 -27.45 -24.70
C SER A 116 1.10 -28.52 -25.03
N GLN A 117 -0.16 -28.09 -25.19
CA GLN A 117 -1.23 -28.89 -25.74
C GLN A 117 -1.43 -28.42 -27.19
N THR A 118 -0.82 -29.21 -28.07
CA THR A 118 -1.24 -29.56 -29.43
C THR A 118 -1.89 -28.46 -30.25
N MET A 119 -1.14 -27.98 -31.25
CA MET A 119 -1.69 -27.32 -32.43
C MET A 119 -2.69 -28.30 -33.10
N VAL A 120 -3.99 -28.15 -32.81
CA VAL A 120 -5.03 -28.64 -33.72
C VAL A 120 -5.21 -27.53 -34.75
N SER A 121 -4.68 -27.77 -35.94
CA SER A 121 -4.90 -26.92 -37.11
C SER A 121 -6.41 -26.75 -37.32
N GLN A 122 -6.92 -25.55 -37.11
CA GLN A 122 -8.22 -25.18 -37.64
C GLN A 122 -8.04 -24.89 -39.13
N GLU A 123 -8.59 -25.77 -39.97
CA GLU A 123 -8.79 -25.48 -41.39
C GLU A 123 -9.67 -24.22 -41.51
N VAL A 124 -9.13 -23.20 -42.14
CA VAL A 124 -9.86 -21.98 -42.47
C VAL A 124 -10.80 -22.30 -43.61
N CYS A 125 -12.11 -22.33 -43.34
CA CYS A 125 -13.13 -22.37 -44.39
C CYS A 125 -13.16 -21.00 -45.09
N VAL A 126 -12.63 -20.94 -46.31
CA VAL A 126 -12.69 -19.75 -47.16
C VAL A 126 -14.04 -19.75 -47.88
N CYS A 127 -14.95 -18.86 -47.49
CA CYS A 127 -16.11 -18.55 -48.32
C CYS A 127 -15.69 -17.57 -49.42
N THR A 128 -15.67 -18.05 -50.66
CA THR A 128 -15.53 -17.24 -51.87
C THR A 128 -16.81 -16.41 -52.09
N LEU A 129 -16.64 -15.15 -52.51
CA LEU A 129 -17.70 -14.19 -52.87
C LEU A 129 -18.57 -14.65 -54.03
#